data_AF-A0A7L4QNB2-F1
#
_entry.id   AF-A0A7L4QNB2-F1
#
_cell.length_a   1.000
_cell.length_b   1.000
_cell.length_c   1.000
_cell.angle_alpha   90.00
_cell.angle_beta   90.00
_cell.angle_gamma   90.00
#
_symmetry.space_group_name_H-M   'P 1'
#
loop_
_entity.id
_entity.type
_entity.pdbx_description
1 polymer ?
#
loop_
_entity_poly.entity_id
_entity_poly.type
_entity_poly.pdbx_seq_one_letter_code
_entity_poly.pdbx_strand_id
1 'polypeptide(L)' 'MPKQTLSSINDLSKLANDYFLRIFHTRISEKDVFFIVDSGTVYQFAIDGENEVSAQDS' A
#
# COMPACT_ATOMS: atom_id res chain seq x y z
N MET A 1 17.75 1.78 -0.82
CA MET A 1 16.72 1.19 -1.70
C MET A 1 15.81 2.32 -2.18
N PRO A 2 15.57 2.47 -3.50
CA PRO A 2 14.60 3.44 -4.00
C PRO A 2 13.19 3.18 -3.43
N LYS A 3 12.45 4.26 -3.22
CA LYS A 3 11.09 4.24 -2.68
C LYS A 3 10.16 5.02 -3.60
N GLN A 4 9.04 4.39 -3.97
CA GLN A 4 8.00 4.99 -4.79
C GLN A 4 6.69 5.03 -4.01
N THR A 5 6.13 6.22 -3.84
CA THR A 5 4.79 6.38 -3.26
C THR A 5 3.76 6.29 -4.39
N LEU A 6 2.76 5.43 -4.21
CA LEU A 6 1.62 5.27 -5.10
C LEU A 6 0.45 6.13 -4.62
N SER A 7 -0.45 6.45 -5.54
CA SER A 7 -1.64 7.25 -5.27
C SER A 7 -2.81 6.46 -4.67
N SER A 8 -2.81 5.13 -4.79
CA SER A 8 -3.92 4.30 -4.33
C SER A 8 -3.48 2.90 -3.88
N ILE A 9 -4.30 2.27 -3.03
CA ILE A 9 -4.15 0.85 -2.68
C ILE A 9 -4.40 -0.06 -3.89
N ASN A 10 -5.20 0.37 -4.86
CA ASN A 10 -5.50 -0.40 -6.07
C ASN A 10 -4.26 -0.57 -6.95
N ASP A 11 -3.42 0.47 -7.06
CA ASP A 11 -2.15 0.38 -7.79
C ASP A 11 -1.21 -0.64 -7.11
N LEU A 12 -1.21 -0.65 -5.77
CA LEU A 12 -0.43 -1.61 -4.98
C LEU A 12 -0.96 -3.05 -5.18
N SER A 13 -2.28 -3.25 -5.11
CA SER A 13 -2.93 -4.55 -5.33
C SER A 13 -2.73 -5.08 -6.74
N LYS A 14 -2.76 -4.19 -7.75
CA LYS A 14 -2.46 -4.58 -9.14
C LYS A 14 -1.02 -5.06 -9.28
N LEU A 15 -0.04 -4.33 -8.73
CA LEU A 15 1.36 -4.77 -8.71
C LEU A 15 1.53 -6.12 -8.00
N ALA A 16 0.86 -6.32 -6.86
CA ALA A 16 0.89 -7.59 -6.16
C ALA A 16 0.37 -8.74 -7.02
N ASN A 17 -0.75 -8.55 -7.72
CA ASN A 17 -1.35 -9.58 -8.54
C ASN A 17 -0.56 -9.85 -9.83
N ASP A 18 -0.12 -8.81 -10.53
CA ASP A 18 0.60 -8.93 -11.80
C ASP A 18 1.95 -9.65 -11.64
N TYR A 19 2.60 -9.48 -10.48
CA TYR A 19 3.93 -10.02 -10.20
C TYR A 19 3.95 -11.09 -9.09
N PHE A 20 2.78 -11.55 -8.63
CA PHE A 20 2.64 -12.50 -7.53
C PHE A 20 3.40 -12.10 -6.24
N LEU A 21 3.37 -10.81 -5.92
CA LEU A 21 4.07 -10.23 -4.77
C LEU A 21 3.16 -10.16 -3.54
N ARG A 22 3.78 -10.10 -2.35
CA ARG A 22 3.07 -9.95 -1.08
C ARG A 22 2.97 -8.49 -0.67
N ILE A 23 1.77 -8.06 -0.31
CA ILE A 23 1.54 -6.77 0.36
C ILE A 23 1.80 -6.93 1.86
N PHE A 24 2.60 -6.03 2.41
CA PHE A 24 2.82 -5.88 3.84
C PHE A 24 2.09 -4.63 4.34
N HIS A 25 1.67 -4.65 5.60
CA HIS A 25 1.03 -3.52 6.26
C HIS A 25 1.78 -3.22 7.56
N THR A 26 2.05 -1.95 7.79
CA THR A 26 2.58 -1.45 9.06
C THR A 26 1.93 -0.11 9.38
N ARG A 27 1.94 0.27 10.65
CA ARG A 27 1.55 1.61 11.08
C ARG A 27 2.80 2.43 11.39
N ILE A 28 2.85 3.65 10.87
CA ILE A 28 3.93 4.62 11.15
C ILE A 28 3.26 5.89 11.66
N SER A 29 3.46 6.21 12.95
CA SER A 29 2.72 7.27 13.64
C SER A 29 1.20 7.04 13.49
N GLU A 30 0.47 8.03 12.96
CA GLU A 30 -0.97 7.98 12.71
C GLU A 30 -1.33 7.54 11.28
N LYS A 31 -0.37 6.97 10.53
CA LYS A 31 -0.59 6.55 9.14
C LYS A 31 -0.52 5.04 9.01
N ASP A 32 -1.50 4.47 8.33
CA ASP A 32 -1.44 3.08 7.86
C ASP A 32 -0.69 3.04 6.53
N VAL A 33 0.36 2.24 6.47
CA VAL A 33 1.27 2.14 5.33
C VAL A 33 1.23 0.71 4.80
N PHE A 34 0.82 0.58 3.55
CA PHE A 34 0.84 -0.66 2.79
C PHE A 34 2.01 -0.61 1.82
N PHE A 35 2.79 -1.68 1.73
CA PHE A 35 3.97 -1.68 0.88
C PHE A 35 4.29 -3.05 0.28
N ILE A 36 4.98 -3.02 -0.85
CA ILE A 36 5.54 -4.17 -1.57
C ILE A 36 7.04 -3.93 -1.73
N VAL A 37 7.83 -4.99 -1.61
CA VAL A 37 9.25 -4.98 -1.95
C VAL A 37 9.44 -5.83 -3.19
N ASP A 38 9.98 -5.23 -4.26
CA ASP A 38 10.33 -5.92 -5.49
C ASP A 38 11.67 -5.42 -6.01
N SER A 39 12.59 -6.34 -6.31
CA SER A 39 13.86 -6.06 -6.96
C SER A 39 14.66 -4.90 -6.33
N GLY A 40 14.59 -4.77 -5.00
CA GLY A 40 15.26 -3.71 -4.24
C GLY A 40 14.56 -2.35 -4.22
N THR A 41 13.34 -2.27 -4.75
CA THR A 41 12.46 -1.09 -4.72
C THR A 41 11.31 -1.32 -3.75
N VAL A 42 10.96 -0.28 -2.98
CA VAL A 42 9.77 -0.29 -2.12
C VAL A 42 8.68 0.55 -2.77
N TYR A 43 7.55 -0.07 -3.08
CA TYR A 43 6.33 0.61 -3.50
C TYR A 43 5.42 0.73 -2.29
N GLN A 44 4.90 1.92 -1.99
CA GLN A 44 4.07 2.14 -0.80
C GLN A 44 2.85 3.02 -1.08
N PHE A 45 1.77 2.77 -0.35
CA PHE A 45 0.58 3.62 -0.24
C PHE A 45 0.31 3.88 1.24
N ALA A 46 0.09 5.13 1.61
CA ALA A 46 -0.14 5.53 3.00
C ALA A 46 -1.45 6.30 3.11
N ILE A 47 -2.27 5.95 4.10
CA ILE A 47 -3.49 6.66 4.47
C ILE A 47 -3.34 7.24 5.87
N ASP A 48 -3.86 8.45 6.06
CA ASP A 48 -4.02 9.00 7.39
C ASP A 48 -5.12 8.20 8.12
N GLY A 49 -4.87 7.81 9.37
CA GLY A 49 -5.69 6.87 10.15
C GLY A 49 -7.12 7.35 10.46
N GLU A 50 -7.55 8.48 9.91
CA GLU A 50 -8.91 9.03 10.05
C GLU A 50 -9.79 8.82 8.80
N ASN A 51 -9.25 8.31 7.69
CA ASN A 51 -10.06 7.91 6.52
C ASN A 51 -10.31 6.39 6.53
N GLU A 52 -11.05 5.91 7.53
CA GLU A 52 -11.91 4.74 7.33
C GLU A 52 -12.99 5.15 6.33
N VAL A 53 -12.67 5.08 5.03
CA VAL A 53 -13.69 5.12 3.98
C VAL A 53 -14.49 3.84 4.15
N SER A 54 -15.75 4.03 4.55
CA SER A 54 -16.85 3.07 4.56
C SER A 54 -16.81 2.17 3.33
N ALA A 55 -16.13 1.03 3.42
CA ALA A 55 -16.15 -0.03 2.41
C ALA A 55 -17.05 -1.20 2.86
N GLN A 56 -18.16 -0.86 3.55
CA GLN A 56 -19.28 -1.74 3.82
C GLN A 56 -20.57 -1.00 3.45
N ASP A 57 -20.87 -0.93 2.16
CA ASP A 57 -22.24 -1.06 1.61
C ASP A 57 -22.20 -0.87 0.09
N SER A 58 -22.36 -1.97 -0.64
CA SER A 58 -23.12 -2.12 -1.91
C SER A 58 -22.99 -3.55 -2.43
#